data_AF-A0A6C0CFU3-F1
#
_entry.id   AF-A0A6C0CFU3-F1
#
_cell.length_a   1.000
_cell.length_b   1.000
_cell.length_c   1.000
_cell.angle_alpha   90.00
_cell.angle_beta   90.00
_cell.angle_gamma   90.00
#
_symmetry.space_group_name_H-M   'P 1'
#
loop_
_entity.id
_entity.type
_entity.pdbx_description
1 polymer ?
#
loop_
_entity_poly.entity_id
_entity_poly.type
_entity_poly.pdbx_seq_one_letter_code
_entity_poly.pdbx_strand_id
1 'polypeptide(L)'
;MDVCQFHTRIYGKLDQTLYVFEPTWDSFRPITKVGWDGKKFSTDEPYKTNIFSPYYGFESPEQKVLCRQLAETTELQAREIKEPVEFWKWAGLTDASWFRDRPCIFLNECVPRNWHDYIKYLGSRGKTLRRRIPSGRVTRRLIRKS
;
A
#
# COMPACT_ATOMS: atom_id res chain seq x y z
N MET A 1 19.45 7.66 1.82
CA MET A 1 18.15 7.23 1.23
C MET A 1 17.07 7.49 2.26
N ASP A 2 15.86 7.91 1.86
CA ASP A 2 14.74 7.99 2.79
C ASP A 2 14.07 6.61 2.91
N VAL A 3 13.71 6.19 4.12
CA VAL A 3 13.22 4.83 4.40
C VAL A 3 11.94 4.89 5.23
N CYS A 4 10.96 4.09 4.84
CA CYS A 4 9.75 3.87 5.64
C CYS A 4 9.41 2.39 5.74
N GLN A 5 8.68 2.02 6.78
CA GLN A 5 8.07 0.70 6.91
C GLN A 5 6.59 0.79 6.57
N PHE A 6 6.09 -0.13 5.74
CA PHE A 6 4.69 -0.21 5.35
C PHE A 6 4.23 -1.67 5.28
N HIS A 7 3.18 -2.02 6.04
CA HIS A 7 2.60 -3.36 6.12
C HIS A 7 3.63 -4.50 6.08
N THR A 8 4.62 -4.48 6.99
CA THR A 8 5.71 -5.47 7.19
C THR A 8 6.95 -5.37 6.30
N ARG A 9 6.95 -4.50 5.28
CA ARG A 9 8.11 -4.32 4.39
C ARG A 9 8.76 -2.97 4.59
N ILE A 10 10.07 -2.95 4.35
CA ILE A 10 10.86 -1.73 4.37
C ILE A 10 11.01 -1.24 2.93
N TYR A 11 10.70 0.02 2.71
CA TYR A 11 10.77 0.69 1.43
C TYR A 11 11.76 1.82 1.49
N GLY A 12 12.57 1.95 0.45
CA GLY A 12 13.53 3.02 0.25
C GLY A 12 13.11 3.94 -0.89
N LYS A 13 13.46 5.22 -0.78
CA LYS A 13 13.32 6.19 -1.87
C LYS A 13 14.61 6.98 -2.03
N LEU A 14 15.17 6.93 -3.25
CA LEU A 14 16.34 7.70 -3.65
C LEU A 14 16.08 8.30 -5.04
N ASP A 15 16.21 9.62 -5.17
CA ASP A 15 16.07 10.33 -6.45
C ASP A 15 14.84 9.91 -7.28
N GLN A 16 13.68 9.86 -6.63
CA GLN A 16 12.39 9.41 -7.18
C GLN A 16 12.29 7.92 -7.54
N THR A 17 13.37 7.16 -7.42
CA THR A 17 13.34 5.70 -7.56
C THR A 17 12.91 5.05 -6.26
N LEU A 18 12.01 4.08 -6.36
CA LEU A 18 11.54 3.31 -5.22
C LEU A 18 12.30 1.99 -5.12
N TYR A 19 12.57 1.59 -3.90
CA TYR A 19 13.24 0.36 -3.56
C TYR A 19 12.45 -0.39 -2.51
N VAL A 20 12.50 -1.72 -2.56
CA VAL A 20 12.04 -2.59 -1.48
C VAL A 20 13.23 -3.32 -0.90
N PHE A 21 13.33 -3.39 0.42
CA PHE A 21 14.32 -4.22 1.07
C PHE A 21 13.84 -5.67 1.03
N GLU A 22 14.66 -6.57 0.48
CA GLU A 22 14.39 -8.00 0.48
C GLU A 22 15.30 -8.69 1.51
N PRO A 23 14.77 -9.12 2.67
CA PRO A 23 15.58 -9.71 3.73
C PRO A 23 16.32 -10.98 3.29
N THR A 24 15.78 -11.70 2.30
CA THR A 24 16.40 -12.91 1.75
C THR A 24 17.67 -12.62 0.95
N TRP A 25 17.81 -11.41 0.41
CA TRP A 25 18.96 -11.01 -0.40
C TRP A 25 19.89 -10.04 0.35
N ASP A 26 19.47 -9.61 1.54
CA ASP A 26 20.14 -8.59 2.36
C ASP A 26 20.51 -7.35 1.53
N SER A 27 19.58 -6.93 0.68
CA SER A 27 19.80 -5.87 -0.29
C SER A 27 18.49 -5.20 -0.68
N PHE A 28 18.60 -3.94 -1.10
CA PHE A 28 17.49 -3.26 -1.73
C PHE A 28 17.28 -3.80 -3.15
N ARG A 29 16.06 -3.63 -3.65
CA ARG A 29 15.70 -3.98 -5.02
C ARG A 29 14.84 -2.87 -5.61
N PRO A 30 15.14 -2.41 -6.84
CA PRO A 30 14.31 -1.41 -7.49
C PRO A 30 12.90 -1.95 -7.74
N ILE A 31 11.92 -1.09 -7.50
CA ILE A 31 10.51 -1.33 -7.79
C ILE A 31 9.95 -0.10 -8.49
N THR A 32 8.91 -0.31 -9.27
CA THR A 32 8.26 0.75 -10.03
C THR A 32 7.00 1.22 -9.29
N LYS A 33 6.27 0.31 -8.64
CA LYS A 33 5.11 0.66 -7.81
C LYS A 33 4.78 -0.33 -6.72
N VAL A 34 3.98 0.14 -5.77
CA VAL A 34 3.37 -0.65 -4.71
C VAL A 34 1.87 -0.45 -4.77
N GLY A 35 1.12 -1.54 -4.94
CA GLY A 35 -0.31 -1.49 -5.15
C GLY A 35 -1.04 -2.64 -4.47
N TRP A 36 -2.35 -2.50 -4.39
CA TRP A 36 -3.26 -3.56 -3.97
C TRP A 36 -3.31 -4.67 -5.02
N ASP A 37 -3.07 -5.91 -4.64
CA ASP A 37 -3.11 -7.09 -5.53
C ASP A 37 -4.43 -7.87 -5.50
N GLY A 38 -5.40 -7.40 -4.69
CA GLY A 38 -6.66 -8.09 -4.46
C GLY A 38 -6.76 -8.71 -3.07
N LYS A 39 -5.63 -8.94 -2.39
CA LYS A 39 -5.55 -9.56 -1.07
C LYS A 39 -4.64 -8.81 -0.09
N LYS A 40 -3.54 -8.23 -0.57
CA LYS A 40 -2.56 -7.48 0.22
C LYS A 40 -1.90 -6.39 -0.63
N PHE A 41 -1.09 -5.54 0.01
CA PHE A 41 -0.17 -4.68 -0.73
C PHE A 41 1.03 -5.48 -1.20
N SER A 42 1.31 -5.36 -2.49
CA SER A 42 2.41 -6.05 -3.16
C SER A 42 3.16 -5.06 -4.04
N THR A 43 4.44 -5.36 -4.25
CA THR A 43 5.30 -4.64 -5.18
C THR A 43 5.11 -5.21 -6.57
N ASP A 44 5.38 -4.40 -7.58
CA ASP A 44 5.58 -4.94 -8.91
C ASP A 44 6.92 -5.67 -9.06
N GLU A 45 6.99 -6.46 -10.13
CA GLU A 45 8.12 -7.35 -10.39
C GLU A 45 8.66 -7.22 -11.83
N PRO A 46 8.92 -5.99 -12.34
CA PRO A 46 9.41 -5.82 -13.71
C PRO A 46 10.76 -6.49 -13.94
N TYR A 47 11.61 -6.52 -12.90
CA TYR A 47 12.97 -7.07 -12.98
C TYR A 47 13.06 -8.57 -12.66
N LYS A 48 11.93 -9.28 -12.50
CA LYS A 48 11.88 -10.73 -12.23
C LYS A 48 11.44 -11.57 -13.44
N THR A 49 11.45 -11.01 -14.63
CA THR A 49 10.98 -11.71 -15.84
C THR A 49 11.88 -12.86 -16.27
N ASN A 50 13.20 -12.75 -16.08
CA ASN A 50 14.18 -13.77 -16.50
C ASN A 50 14.98 -14.32 -15.32
N ILE A 51 14.57 -15.49 -14.80
CA ILE A 51 15.22 -16.19 -13.69
C ILE A 51 16.69 -16.58 -13.95
N PHE A 52 17.11 -16.66 -15.21
CA PHE A 52 18.48 -17.01 -15.59
C PHE A 52 19.37 -15.78 -15.79
N SER A 53 18.85 -14.57 -15.55
CA SER A 53 19.66 -13.36 -15.60
C SER A 53 20.72 -13.37 -14.49
N PRO A 54 22.00 -13.08 -14.79
CA PRO A 54 23.05 -12.92 -13.78
C PRO A 54 22.77 -11.81 -12.74
N TYR A 55 21.88 -10.89 -13.11
CA TYR A 55 21.44 -9.74 -12.31
C TYR A 55 19.92 -9.81 -12.06
N TYR A 56 19.36 -11.01 -11.91
CA TYR A 56 17.95 -11.23 -11.58
C TYR A 56 17.46 -10.31 -10.45
N GLY A 57 16.34 -9.64 -10.69
CA GLY A 57 15.77 -8.66 -9.76
C GLY A 57 16.30 -7.24 -9.93
N PHE A 58 17.29 -7.02 -10.80
CA PHE A 58 17.89 -5.73 -11.10
C PHE A 58 17.86 -5.48 -12.62
N GLU A 59 18.06 -4.22 -13.01
CA GLU A 59 18.16 -3.80 -14.41
C GLU A 59 19.59 -4.00 -14.95
N SER A 60 20.59 -3.75 -14.11
CA SER A 60 22.01 -3.77 -14.50
C SER A 60 22.90 -4.29 -13.35
N PRO A 61 24.12 -4.79 -13.66
CA PRO A 61 25.08 -5.18 -12.62
C PRO A 61 25.51 -3.99 -11.73
N GLU A 62 25.58 -2.79 -12.29
CA GLU A 62 25.89 -1.56 -11.55
C GLU A 62 24.81 -1.24 -10.51
N GLN A 63 23.54 -1.37 -10.91
CA GLN A 63 22.41 -1.16 -10.01
C GLN A 63 22.39 -2.17 -8.86
N LYS A 64 22.80 -3.42 -9.11
CA LYS A 64 22.96 -4.44 -8.08
C LYS A 64 24.01 -4.06 -7.04
N VAL A 65 25.15 -3.52 -7.47
CA VAL A 65 26.20 -3.02 -6.57
C VAL A 65 25.70 -1.83 -5.77
N LEU A 66 25.03 -0.88 -6.43
CA LEU A 66 24.42 0.28 -5.78
C LEU A 66 23.42 -0.14 -4.70
N CYS A 67 22.52 -1.08 -5.01
CA CYS A 67 21.51 -1.53 -4.05
C CYS A 67 22.12 -2.19 -2.80
N ARG A 68 23.24 -2.92 -2.97
CA ARG A 68 23.99 -3.46 -1.84
C ARG A 68 24.63 -2.36 -1.01
N GLN A 69 25.27 -1.39 -1.65
CA GLN A 69 25.83 -0.21 -0.95
C GLN A 69 24.75 0.58 -0.19
N LEU A 70 23.56 0.71 -0.77
CA LEU A 70 22.42 1.35 -0.10
C LEU A 70 21.98 0.57 1.14
N ALA A 71 21.99 -0.77 1.10
CA ALA A 71 21.66 -1.60 2.26
C ALA A 71 22.69 -1.45 3.39
N GLU A 72 23.97 -1.36 3.06
CA GLU A 72 25.06 -1.19 4.04
C GLU A 72 25.08 0.22 4.66
N THR A 73 24.79 1.24 3.88
CA THR A 73 24.87 2.65 4.32
C THR A 73 23.61 3.17 5.00
N THR A 74 22.46 2.53 4.75
CA THR A 74 21.18 3.05 5.22
C THR A 74 20.72 2.34 6.48
N GLU A 75 20.33 3.11 7.49
CA GLU A 75 19.71 2.57 8.70
C GLU A 75 18.33 1.99 8.39
N LEU A 76 18.12 0.71 8.72
CA LEU A 76 16.85 0.01 8.50
C LEU A 76 15.76 0.36 9.55
N GLN A 77 16.09 1.19 10.56
CA GLN A 77 15.12 1.67 11.55
C GLN A 77 14.28 2.80 10.95
N ALA A 78 13.19 2.40 10.29
CA ALA A 78 12.36 3.30 9.50
C ALA A 78 11.06 3.69 10.23
N ARG A 79 10.54 4.87 9.90
CA ARG A 79 9.21 5.30 10.36
C ARG A 79 8.14 4.38 9.78
N GLU A 80 7.28 3.83 10.64
CA GLU A 80 6.12 3.05 10.19
C GLU A 80 5.00 3.98 9.69
N ILE A 81 4.62 3.80 8.42
CA ILE A 81 3.44 4.43 7.83
C ILE A 81 2.33 3.38 7.82
N LYS A 82 1.22 3.67 8.50
CA LYS A 82 0.06 2.76 8.58
C LYS A 82 -0.99 3.05 7.53
N GLU A 83 -1.13 4.32 7.14
CA GLU A 83 -2.14 4.73 6.17
C GLU A 83 -1.62 4.59 4.72
N PRO A 84 -2.31 3.83 3.84
CA PRO A 84 -1.88 3.66 2.45
C PRO A 84 -1.74 4.97 1.68
N VAL A 85 -2.62 5.93 1.96
CA VAL A 85 -2.64 7.22 1.25
C VAL A 85 -1.40 8.05 1.58
N GLU A 86 -0.95 8.03 2.83
CA GLU A 86 0.30 8.69 3.24
C GLU A 86 1.51 8.02 2.59
N PHE A 87 1.51 6.68 2.56
CA PHE A 87 2.56 5.90 1.94
C PHE A 87 2.69 6.22 0.44
N TRP A 88 1.58 6.29 -0.30
CA TRP A 88 1.62 6.60 -1.73
C TRP A 88 2.08 8.04 -2.02
N LYS A 89 1.71 9.00 -1.17
CA LYS A 89 2.23 10.37 -1.26
C LYS A 89 3.73 10.41 -1.04
N TRP A 90 4.23 9.69 -0.02
CA TRP A 90 5.67 9.55 0.22
C TRP A 90 6.37 8.89 -0.97
N ALA A 91 5.79 7.81 -1.49
CA ALA A 91 6.31 7.09 -2.65
C ALA A 91 6.28 7.92 -3.94
N GLY A 92 5.51 9.01 -3.98
CA GLY A 92 5.35 9.85 -5.17
C GLY A 92 4.47 9.21 -6.25
N LEU A 93 3.63 8.25 -5.88
CA LEU A 93 2.76 7.54 -6.82
C LEU A 93 1.49 8.36 -7.08
N THR A 94 1.21 8.65 -8.35
CA THR A 94 0.10 9.51 -8.79
C THR A 94 -1.03 8.74 -9.49
N ASP A 95 -0.89 7.43 -9.70
CA ASP A 95 -1.82 6.55 -10.40
C ASP A 95 -2.98 6.04 -9.51
N ALA A 96 -3.32 6.79 -8.47
CA ALA A 96 -4.38 6.43 -7.56
C ALA A 96 -5.76 6.52 -8.23
N SER A 97 -6.48 5.41 -8.25
CA SER A 97 -7.87 5.33 -8.73
C SER A 97 -8.85 5.37 -7.56
N TRP A 98 -10.06 5.89 -7.77
CA TRP A 98 -11.08 5.85 -6.72
C TRP A 98 -11.64 4.44 -6.56
N PHE A 99 -11.48 3.87 -5.37
CA PHE A 99 -12.12 2.62 -4.96
C PHE A 99 -13.17 2.90 -3.89
N ARG A 100 -14.42 3.09 -4.36
CA ARG A 100 -15.55 3.54 -3.55
C ARG A 100 -15.29 4.89 -2.86
N ASP A 101 -14.97 4.88 -1.56
CA ASP A 101 -14.79 6.07 -0.73
C ASP A 101 -13.31 6.41 -0.48
N ARG A 102 -12.36 5.70 -1.11
CA ARG A 102 -10.91 5.90 -0.87
C ARG A 102 -10.12 5.88 -2.18
N PRO A 103 -9.03 6.68 -2.29
CA PRO A 103 -8.06 6.46 -3.34
C PRO A 103 -7.36 5.12 -3.12
N CYS A 104 -7.08 4.39 -4.20
CA CYS A 104 -6.38 3.12 -4.19
C CYS A 104 -5.55 2.94 -5.46
N ILE A 105 -4.28 2.61 -5.27
CA ILE A 105 -3.39 2.17 -6.35
C ILE A 105 -3.51 0.65 -6.47
N PHE A 106 -3.85 0.17 -7.65
CA PHE A 106 -3.93 -1.25 -7.96
C PHE A 106 -2.64 -1.72 -8.64
N LEU A 107 -2.20 -2.93 -8.31
CA LEU A 107 -0.95 -3.48 -8.84
C LEU A 107 -1.00 -3.66 -10.36
N ASN A 108 -2.13 -4.08 -10.90
CA ASN A 108 -2.40 -4.15 -12.32
C ASN A 108 -3.90 -3.92 -12.59
N GLU A 109 -4.28 -3.78 -13.86
CA GLU A 109 -5.68 -3.53 -14.25
C GLU A 109 -6.60 -4.72 -13.96
N CYS A 110 -6.04 -5.93 -13.95
CA CYS A 110 -6.75 -7.20 -13.75
C CYS A 110 -6.95 -7.56 -12.26
N VAL A 111 -6.51 -6.72 -11.32
CA VAL A 111 -6.67 -6.99 -9.89
C VAL A 111 -8.17 -7.07 -9.53
N PRO A 112 -8.61 -8.11 -8.80
CA PRO A 112 -9.99 -8.19 -8.33
C PRO A 112 -10.29 -7.04 -7.36
N ARG A 113 -11.31 -6.24 -7.72
CA ARG A 113 -11.74 -5.07 -6.94
C ARG A 113 -12.76 -5.44 -5.86
N ASN A 114 -12.38 -6.33 -4.95
CA ASN A 114 -13.24 -6.71 -3.82
C ASN A 114 -13.08 -5.75 -2.64
N TRP A 115 -14.12 -4.96 -2.37
CA TRP A 115 -14.12 -3.96 -1.31
C TRP A 115 -14.02 -4.57 0.09
N HIS A 116 -14.66 -5.72 0.32
CA HIS A 116 -14.69 -6.34 1.64
C HIS A 116 -13.30 -6.82 2.06
N ASP A 117 -12.56 -7.42 1.11
CA ASP A 117 -11.20 -7.91 1.35
C ASP A 117 -10.24 -6.74 1.62
N TYR A 118 -10.37 -5.66 0.85
CA TYR A 118 -9.60 -4.44 1.05
C TYR A 118 -9.80 -3.83 2.45
N ILE A 119 -11.06 -3.66 2.87
CA ILE A 119 -11.38 -3.08 4.18
C ILE A 119 -10.95 -3.98 5.33
N LYS A 120 -11.15 -5.30 5.18
CA LYS A 120 -10.73 -6.32 6.15
C LYS A 120 -9.22 -6.32 6.32
N TYR A 121 -8.46 -6.27 5.22
CA TYR A 121 -6.99 -6.22 5.26
C TYR A 121 -6.48 -4.96 5.96
N LEU A 122 -7.07 -3.80 5.68
CA LEU A 122 -6.73 -2.54 6.35
C LEU A 122 -7.18 -2.50 7.83
N GLY A 123 -7.92 -3.50 8.32
CA GLY A 123 -8.50 -3.48 9.67
C GLY A 123 -9.47 -2.31 9.89
N SER A 124 -9.94 -1.68 8.80
CA SER A 124 -10.80 -0.51 8.87
C SER A 124 -12.26 -0.91 8.78
N ARG A 125 -13.17 0.01 9.10
CA ARG A 125 -14.61 -0.19 8.84
C ARG A 125 -15.01 0.65 7.64
N GLY A 126 -15.92 0.11 6.82
CA GLY A 126 -16.56 0.90 5.78
C GLY A 126 -17.26 2.11 6.41
N LYS A 127 -17.02 3.31 5.89
CA LYS A 127 -17.71 4.50 6.35
C LYS A 127 -19.15 4.42 5.84
N THR A 128 -20.08 4.04 6.70
CA THR A 128 -21.50 4.14 6.39
C THR A 128 -21.97 5.55 6.75
N LEU A 129 -22.81 6.15 5.89
CA LEU A 129 -23.56 7.35 6.28
C LEU A 129 -24.29 7.00 7.58
N ARG A 130 -24.08 7.77 8.65
CA ARG A 130 -24.85 7.61 9.88
C ARG A 130 -26.33 7.72 9.49
N ARG A 131 -27.04 6.60 9.49
CA ARG A 131 -28.49 6.58 9.30
C ARG A 131 -29.02 7.50 10.38
N ARG A 132 -29.66 8.62 10.00
CA ARG A 132 -30.43 9.41 10.96
C ARG A 132 -31.40 8.42 11.59
N ILE A 133 -31.24 8.13 12.88
CA ILE A 133 -32.24 7.41 13.65
C ILE A 133 -33.51 8.23 13.44
N PRO A 134 -34.60 7.69 12.87
CA PRO A 134 -35.84 8.44 12.79
C PRO A 134 -36.16 8.85 14.22
N SER A 135 -36.08 10.16 14.50
CA SER A 135 -36.45 10.73 15.78
C SER A 135 -37.82 10.16 16.13
N GLY A 136 -37.89 9.49 17.28
CA GLY A 136 -39.01 8.72 17.82
C GLY A 136 -40.31 8.75 17.02
N ARG A 137 -40.80 7.57 16.64
CA ARG A 137 -42.25 7.36 16.62
C ARG A 137 -42.76 7.68 18.03
N VAL A 138 -43.15 8.93 18.27
CA VAL A 138 -43.96 9.31 19.42
C VAL A 138 -45.26 8.56 19.24
N THR A 139 -45.48 7.53 20.04
CA THR A 139 -46.77 6.87 20.15
C THR A 139 -47.77 7.89 20.70
N ARG A 140 -48.48 8.59 19.81
CA ARG A 140 -49.71 9.32 20.14
C ARG A 140 -50.75 8.32 20.62
N ARG A 141 -50.74 7.97 21.91
CA ARG A 141 -51.87 7.31 22.57
C ARG A 141 -51.85 7.52 24.09
N LEU A 142 -51.91 8.78 24.49
CA LEU A 142 -52.51 9.19 25.77
C LEU A 142 -53.43 10.38 25.49
N ILE A 143 -54.46 10.15 24.66
CA ILE A 143 -55.63 11.03 24.65
C ILE A 143 -56.50 10.53 25.81
N ARG A 144 -56.51 11.26 26.93
CA ARG A 144 -57.52 11.08 27.97
C ARG A 144 -58.87 11.46 27.37
N LYS A 145 -59.86 10.55 27.44
CA LYS A 145 -61.26 10.87 27.14
C LYS A 145 -61.74 11.90 28.18
N SER A 146 -62.25 13.02 27.70
CA SER A 146 -63.12 13.95 28.44
C SER A 146 -64.44 13.30 28.77
#